data_AF-A0A924C3T0-F1
#
_entry.id   AF-A0A924C3T0-F1
#
_cell.length_a   1.000
_cell.length_b   1.000
_cell.length_c   1.000
_cell.angle_alpha   90.00
_cell.angle_beta   90.00
_cell.angle_gamma   90.00
#
_symmetry.space_group_name_H-M   'P 1'
#
loop_
_entity.id
_entity.type
_entity.pdbx_description
1 polymer ?
#
loop_
_entity_poly.entity_id
_entity_poly.type
_entity_poly.pdbx_seq_one_letter_code
_entity_poly.pdbx_strand_id
1 'polypeptide(L)'
;MKEFAALTALIVEPHSGMRGSMHNMLNLCDITKIDHAVSSGTAIRQLKNKSYDVILCEYDLGEGQDGQQLLEDLRHNKLIALSTVYFMVTAERSYQKVVSAAELAPTDYILKPFTADNLLDRIRRAVEKRTLFLPVYLLMDQGNLREAVDACIASQTAHPKHAIDFLRLRAELHVVLGEPALAEPIYKLLFELRAVAWARLGLAKTLFMQNRLDEAQAILSALVNANGKFLDAYDWLAKAHEAAGQLPQAQEVLQSAVTISPHAVRRLRKLGEVALEAGDIDTAEKSFQQVVSKARYSEFRDPEDHVRLVKTLVTKGDTAQAATVVRDLGKSLAGGQKTAACRAISSAMIHTHAGETELAAEQLTEAVAACREGVGLSSAMKMDLAKSCLESNMEDDASEVMLDVMSNASDATAMAKAMKVFEQAGRMDLADKVAKESRRQVVDLVSAGAEKAKSGDYRGAVDLMTEAARKLPDNPQVIFNAAVAVLKCLENLGWDARLGQLARSYIDSARRLDPTNPRLSALADLYKAIMKKYGIGPVQGNASPLQR
;
A
#
# COMPACT_ATOMS: atom_id res chain seq x y z
N MET A 1 -37.60 1.77 10.94
CA MET A 1 -37.36 0.58 11.79
C MET A 1 -37.09 -0.69 10.99
N LYS A 2 -37.77 -1.00 9.87
CA LYS A 2 -37.48 -2.18 9.01
C LYS A 2 -36.13 -2.18 8.26
N GLU A 3 -35.30 -1.16 8.43
CA GLU A 3 -34.09 -0.92 7.63
C GLU A 3 -32.87 -1.74 8.09
N PHE A 4 -32.86 -2.20 9.35
CA PHE A 4 -31.75 -2.98 9.92
C PHE A 4 -31.88 -4.50 9.72
N ALA A 5 -33.08 -5.01 9.47
CA ALA A 5 -33.34 -6.45 9.32
C ALA A 5 -32.67 -7.10 8.11
N ALA A 6 -32.33 -6.30 7.11
CA ALA A 6 -31.60 -6.77 5.94
C ALA A 6 -30.11 -6.97 6.19
N LEU A 7 -29.54 -6.26 7.18
CA LEU A 7 -28.09 -6.22 7.42
C LEU A 7 -27.56 -7.56 7.91
N THR A 8 -26.37 -7.89 7.45
CA THR A 8 -25.58 -9.03 7.93
C THR A 8 -24.46 -8.54 8.84
N ALA A 9 -24.29 -9.19 9.99
CA ALA A 9 -23.27 -8.85 10.97
C ALA A 9 -22.34 -10.02 11.26
N LEU A 10 -21.06 -9.71 11.47
CA LEU A 10 -20.05 -10.65 11.98
C LEU A 10 -19.54 -10.15 13.34
N ILE A 11 -19.64 -10.99 14.36
CA ILE A 11 -19.06 -10.73 15.68
C ILE A 11 -17.78 -11.56 15.81
N VAL A 12 -16.63 -10.89 15.90
CA VAL A 12 -15.32 -11.51 16.15
C VAL A 12 -14.94 -11.23 17.60
N GLU A 13 -15.14 -12.20 18.48
CA GLU A 13 -14.92 -12.01 19.93
C GLU A 13 -14.61 -13.38 20.55
N PRO A 14 -13.48 -13.57 21.26
CA PRO A 14 -13.12 -14.87 21.82
C PRO A 14 -13.97 -15.28 23.04
N HIS A 15 -14.52 -14.33 23.81
CA HIS A 15 -15.30 -14.64 25.01
C HIS A 15 -16.78 -14.94 24.70
N SER A 16 -17.22 -16.16 25.01
CA SER A 16 -18.58 -16.65 24.67
C SER A 16 -19.71 -15.82 25.28
N GLY A 17 -19.58 -15.39 26.53
CA GLY A 17 -20.58 -14.54 27.19
C GLY A 17 -20.70 -13.16 26.55
N MET A 18 -19.58 -12.59 26.08
CA MET A 18 -19.58 -11.28 25.41
C MET A 18 -20.17 -11.40 24.00
N ARG A 19 -19.80 -12.46 23.25
CA ARG A 19 -20.46 -12.78 21.97
C ARG A 19 -21.97 -12.90 22.10
N GLY A 20 -22.43 -13.66 23.10
CA GLY A 20 -23.87 -13.85 23.36
C GLY A 20 -24.57 -12.54 23.71
N SER A 21 -23.95 -11.72 24.57
CA SER A 21 -24.46 -10.40 24.93
C SER A 21 -24.59 -9.48 23.71
N MET A 22 -23.54 -9.35 22.89
CA MET A 22 -23.56 -8.54 21.67
C MET A 22 -24.59 -9.06 20.65
N HIS A 23 -24.69 -10.38 20.48
CA HIS A 23 -25.71 -10.98 19.61
C HIS A 23 -27.13 -10.61 20.07
N ASN A 24 -27.42 -10.70 21.37
CA ASN A 24 -28.72 -10.31 21.91
C ASN A 24 -28.99 -8.82 21.72
N MET A 25 -27.98 -7.95 21.91
CA MET A 25 -28.12 -6.52 21.65
C MET A 25 -28.44 -6.22 20.19
N LEU A 26 -27.79 -6.89 19.23
CA LEU A 26 -28.10 -6.74 17.80
C LEU A 26 -29.51 -7.25 17.46
N ASN A 27 -29.95 -8.37 18.04
CA ASN A 27 -31.30 -8.89 17.86
C ASN A 27 -32.39 -7.95 18.39
N LEU A 28 -32.17 -7.26 19.52
CA LEU A 28 -33.08 -6.24 20.05
C LEU A 28 -33.32 -5.08 19.06
N CYS A 29 -32.46 -4.98 18.05
CA CYS A 29 -32.45 -3.92 17.07
C CYS A 29 -32.75 -4.43 15.65
N ASP A 30 -33.40 -5.60 15.56
CA ASP A 30 -33.80 -6.29 14.34
C ASP A 30 -32.65 -6.79 13.43
N ILE A 31 -31.38 -6.66 13.81
CA ILE A 31 -30.27 -7.26 13.06
C ILE A 31 -30.19 -8.74 13.43
N THR A 32 -30.79 -9.61 12.62
CA THR A 32 -30.96 -11.05 12.94
C THR A 32 -29.98 -11.96 12.21
N LYS A 33 -29.37 -11.51 11.10
CA LYS A 33 -28.40 -12.27 10.32
C LYS A 33 -26.99 -12.10 10.90
N ILE A 34 -26.72 -12.76 12.02
CA ILE A 34 -25.47 -12.61 12.78
C ILE A 34 -24.67 -13.91 12.72
N ASP A 35 -23.43 -13.84 12.24
CA ASP A 35 -22.46 -14.93 12.35
C ASP A 35 -21.39 -14.60 13.40
N HIS A 36 -20.74 -15.64 13.92
CA HIS A 36 -19.74 -15.53 14.99
C HIS A 36 -18.38 -16.07 14.54
N ALA A 37 -17.32 -15.41 14.97
CA ALA A 37 -15.95 -15.88 14.89
C ALA A 37 -15.29 -15.77 16.27
N VAL A 38 -14.48 -16.77 16.61
CA VAL A 38 -13.79 -16.85 17.93
C VAL A 38 -12.33 -16.42 17.85
N SER A 39 -11.80 -16.28 16.64
CA SER A 39 -10.42 -15.86 16.36
C SER A 39 -10.33 -15.21 14.98
N SER A 40 -9.24 -14.49 14.73
CA SER A 40 -8.87 -13.90 13.43
C SER A 40 -8.93 -14.92 12.29
N GLY A 41 -8.34 -16.10 12.46
CA GLY A 41 -8.36 -17.15 11.44
C GLY A 41 -9.77 -17.62 11.06
N THR A 42 -10.69 -17.74 12.03
CA THR A 42 -12.09 -18.09 11.75
C THR A 42 -12.84 -16.94 11.05
N ALA A 43 -12.55 -15.70 11.40
CA ALA A 43 -13.14 -14.52 10.75
C ALA A 43 -12.70 -14.43 9.29
N ILE A 44 -11.40 -14.58 8.99
CA ILE A 44 -10.85 -14.56 7.63
C ILE A 44 -11.51 -15.65 6.76
N ARG A 45 -11.67 -16.88 7.28
CA ARG A 45 -12.33 -17.96 6.53
C ARG A 45 -13.78 -17.63 6.17
N GLN A 46 -14.51 -16.98 7.07
CA GLN A 46 -15.88 -16.55 6.80
C GLN A 46 -15.93 -15.40 5.78
N LEU A 47 -15.07 -14.40 5.95
CA LEU A 47 -15.00 -13.22 5.09
C LEU A 47 -14.56 -13.54 3.64
N LYS A 48 -13.80 -14.63 3.44
CA LYS A 48 -13.51 -15.16 2.11
C LYS A 48 -14.74 -15.73 1.38
N ASN A 49 -15.73 -16.20 2.11
CA ASN A 49 -16.91 -16.88 1.56
C ASN A 49 -18.16 -15.97 1.53
N LYS A 50 -18.24 -15.01 2.44
CA LYS A 50 -19.43 -14.19 2.68
C LYS A 50 -19.02 -12.77 3.06
N SER A 51 -19.67 -11.79 2.45
CA SER A 51 -19.56 -10.38 2.81
C SER A 51 -20.49 -10.03 3.97
N TYR A 52 -20.06 -9.10 4.83
CA TYR A 52 -20.86 -8.57 5.94
C TYR A 52 -20.98 -7.05 5.85
N ASP A 53 -22.14 -6.54 6.27
CA ASP A 53 -22.43 -5.10 6.32
C ASP A 53 -21.80 -4.44 7.55
N VAL A 54 -21.80 -5.17 8.67
CA VAL A 54 -21.28 -4.72 9.98
C VAL A 54 -20.35 -5.78 10.55
N ILE A 55 -19.16 -5.37 10.97
CA ILE A 55 -18.20 -6.22 11.68
C ILE A 55 -17.94 -5.59 13.03
N LEU A 56 -18.19 -6.35 14.10
CA LEU A 56 -17.81 -5.98 15.46
C LEU A 56 -16.63 -6.87 15.86
N CYS A 57 -15.43 -6.30 15.93
CA CYS A 57 -14.21 -7.04 16.23
C CYS A 57 -13.63 -6.64 17.56
N GLU A 58 -13.41 -7.61 18.46
CA GLU A 58 -12.61 -7.39 19.65
C GLU A 58 -11.14 -7.12 19.25
N TYR A 59 -10.50 -6.19 19.96
CA TYR A 59 -9.09 -5.91 19.82
C TYR A 59 -8.25 -7.11 20.28
N ASP A 60 -8.49 -7.63 21.49
CA ASP A 60 -7.76 -8.78 22.02
C ASP A 60 -8.42 -10.11 21.62
N LEU A 61 -7.89 -10.73 20.56
CA LEU A 61 -8.38 -12.02 20.05
C LEU A 61 -7.67 -13.23 20.68
N GLY A 62 -6.84 -13.03 21.72
CA GLY A 62 -6.07 -14.08 22.37
C GLY A 62 -4.81 -14.48 21.59
N GLU A 63 -4.55 -15.78 21.45
CA GLU A 63 -3.37 -16.26 20.73
C GLU A 63 -3.50 -16.05 19.21
N GLY A 64 -2.45 -15.47 18.61
CA GLY A 64 -2.36 -15.23 17.17
C GLY A 64 -2.48 -13.76 16.81
N GLN A 65 -3.20 -13.46 15.72
CA GLN A 65 -3.42 -12.10 15.26
C GLN A 65 -4.46 -11.38 16.11
N ASP A 66 -4.15 -10.15 16.53
CA ASP A 66 -5.08 -9.26 17.22
C ASP A 66 -6.08 -8.60 16.24
N GLY A 67 -7.08 -7.89 16.77
CA GLY A 67 -8.12 -7.24 15.97
C GLY A 67 -7.57 -6.13 15.05
N GLN A 68 -6.48 -5.46 15.45
CA GLN A 68 -5.83 -4.46 14.61
C GLN A 68 -5.18 -5.13 13.39
N GLN A 69 -4.37 -6.18 13.62
CA GLN A 69 -3.74 -6.96 12.56
C GLN A 69 -4.79 -7.55 11.63
N LEU A 70 -5.90 -8.07 12.17
CA LEU A 70 -7.02 -8.56 11.38
C LEU A 70 -7.59 -7.46 10.47
N LEU A 71 -7.86 -6.26 10.97
CA LEU A 71 -8.38 -5.16 10.13
C LEU A 71 -7.40 -4.78 9.01
N GLU A 72 -6.09 -4.76 9.30
CA GLU A 72 -5.06 -4.49 8.30
C GLU A 72 -5.07 -5.56 7.20
N ASP A 73 -5.09 -6.84 7.60
CA ASP A 73 -5.11 -7.99 6.67
C ASP A 73 -6.37 -8.00 5.81
N LEU A 74 -7.54 -7.73 6.40
CA LEU A 74 -8.81 -7.70 5.67
C LEU A 74 -8.83 -6.61 4.60
N ARG A 75 -8.26 -5.44 4.87
CA ARG A 75 -8.17 -4.36 3.89
C ARG A 75 -7.11 -4.62 2.84
N HIS A 76 -5.94 -5.11 3.25
CA HIS A 76 -4.85 -5.42 2.35
C HIS A 76 -5.27 -6.45 1.29
N ASN A 77 -5.93 -7.53 1.74
CA ASN A 77 -6.43 -8.60 0.89
C ASN A 77 -7.80 -8.31 0.26
N LYS A 78 -8.34 -7.09 0.41
CA LYS A 78 -9.66 -6.68 -0.10
C LYS A 78 -10.79 -7.66 0.26
N LEU A 79 -10.72 -8.25 1.46
CA LEU A 79 -11.72 -9.18 2.00
C LEU A 79 -12.95 -8.48 2.57
N ILE A 80 -12.88 -7.16 2.74
CA ILE A 80 -14.01 -6.30 3.09
C ILE A 80 -14.12 -5.15 2.09
N ALA A 81 -15.36 -4.74 1.81
CA ALA A 81 -15.64 -3.62 0.92
C ALA A 81 -15.39 -2.29 1.62
N LEU A 82 -15.18 -1.20 0.86
CA LEU A 82 -15.05 0.14 1.44
C LEU A 82 -16.32 0.58 2.19
N SER A 83 -17.47 0.03 1.82
CA SER A 83 -18.75 0.27 2.51
C SER A 83 -18.94 -0.54 3.78
N THR A 84 -18.08 -1.52 4.09
CA THR A 84 -18.24 -2.34 5.30
C THR A 84 -18.03 -1.49 6.55
N VAL A 85 -19.01 -1.50 7.45
CA VAL A 85 -18.93 -0.80 8.74
C VAL A 85 -18.15 -1.68 9.70
N TYR A 86 -16.96 -1.23 10.10
CA TYR A 86 -16.06 -1.99 10.97
C TYR A 86 -15.89 -1.26 12.30
N PHE A 87 -16.39 -1.86 13.38
CA PHE A 87 -16.20 -1.38 14.74
C PHE A 87 -15.11 -2.17 15.42
N MET A 88 -14.14 -1.46 15.99
CA MET A 88 -13.24 -2.04 16.97
C MET A 88 -13.89 -1.96 18.35
N VAL A 89 -14.04 -3.10 19.01
CA VAL A 89 -14.60 -3.23 20.35
C VAL A 89 -13.48 -3.64 21.29
N THR A 90 -13.41 -3.09 22.49
CA THR A 90 -12.26 -3.38 23.37
C THR A 90 -12.51 -3.07 24.83
N ALA A 91 -11.79 -3.77 25.72
CA ALA A 91 -11.67 -3.39 27.12
C ALA A 91 -10.45 -2.50 27.40
N GLU A 92 -9.56 -2.32 26.41
CA GLU A 92 -8.27 -1.68 26.57
C GLU A 92 -8.42 -0.16 26.64
N ARG A 93 -7.98 0.42 27.77
CA ARG A 93 -7.92 1.87 27.98
C ARG A 93 -6.52 2.42 27.73
N SER A 94 -5.53 1.55 27.56
CA SER A 94 -4.17 1.95 27.23
C SER A 94 -4.16 2.75 25.94
N TYR A 95 -3.81 4.03 26.10
CA TYR A 95 -3.81 5.01 25.04
C TYR A 95 -3.00 4.57 23.81
N GLN A 96 -1.85 3.91 24.01
CA GLN A 96 -0.97 3.46 22.93
C GLN A 96 -1.66 2.45 21.98
N LYS A 97 -2.43 1.50 22.53
CA LYS A 97 -3.18 0.52 21.72
C LYS A 97 -4.40 1.14 21.06
N VAL A 98 -5.09 2.07 21.73
CA VAL A 98 -6.24 2.81 21.16
C VAL A 98 -5.79 3.64 19.94
N VAL A 99 -4.67 4.35 20.03
CA VAL A 99 -4.13 5.15 18.92
C VAL A 99 -3.70 4.27 17.76
N SER A 100 -2.95 3.21 18.03
CA SER A 100 -2.52 2.25 17.01
C SER A 100 -3.71 1.63 16.26
N ALA A 101 -4.78 1.27 16.96
CA ALA A 101 -6.02 0.80 16.32
C ALA A 101 -6.74 1.91 15.52
N ALA A 102 -6.72 3.15 16.01
CA ALA A 102 -7.32 4.29 15.34
C ALA A 102 -6.59 4.69 14.04
N GLU A 103 -5.28 4.41 13.92
CA GLU A 103 -4.51 4.63 12.69
C GLU A 103 -5.08 3.84 11.50
N LEU A 104 -5.59 2.62 11.74
CA LEU A 104 -6.27 1.85 10.71
C LEU A 104 -7.66 2.39 10.39
N ALA A 105 -8.07 3.54 10.93
CA ALA A 105 -9.34 4.21 10.66
C ALA A 105 -10.54 3.24 10.61
N PRO A 106 -10.82 2.48 11.68
CA PRO A 106 -12.10 1.77 11.79
C PRO A 106 -13.25 2.79 11.70
N THR A 107 -14.45 2.31 11.40
CA THR A 107 -15.62 3.20 11.33
C THR A 107 -15.86 3.90 12.67
N ASP A 108 -15.68 3.19 13.79
CA ASP A 108 -15.70 3.75 15.13
C ASP A 108 -15.02 2.79 16.12
N TYR A 109 -14.74 3.29 17.32
CA TYR A 109 -14.17 2.55 18.45
C TYR A 109 -15.15 2.51 19.62
N ILE A 110 -15.37 1.31 20.17
CA ILE A 110 -16.32 1.05 21.24
C ILE A 110 -15.59 0.52 22.46
N LEU A 111 -15.55 1.33 23.52
CA LEU A 111 -14.98 0.95 24.81
C LEU A 111 -15.98 0.16 25.66
N LYS A 112 -15.53 -0.95 26.23
CA LYS A 112 -16.26 -1.77 27.21
C LYS A 112 -16.13 -1.16 28.62
N PRO A 113 -17.18 -1.25 29.46
CA PRO A 113 -18.53 -1.74 29.15
C PRO A 113 -19.36 -0.69 28.37
N PHE A 114 -20.32 -1.15 27.57
CA PHE A 114 -21.26 -0.33 26.83
C PHE A 114 -22.70 -0.85 26.99
N THR A 115 -23.68 0.04 26.79
CA THR A 115 -25.11 -0.30 26.78
C THR A 115 -25.56 -0.68 25.37
N ALA A 116 -26.68 -1.40 25.27
CA ALA A 116 -27.31 -1.73 23.99
C ALA A 116 -27.63 -0.46 23.18
N ASP A 117 -28.19 0.56 23.84
CA ASP A 117 -28.55 1.84 23.20
C ASP A 117 -27.32 2.56 22.62
N ASN A 118 -26.21 2.63 23.38
CA ASN A 118 -24.99 3.28 22.92
C ASN A 118 -24.36 2.56 21.73
N LEU A 119 -24.33 1.22 21.75
CA LEU A 119 -23.85 0.40 20.63
C LEU A 119 -24.73 0.64 19.39
N LEU A 120 -26.05 0.58 19.58
CA LEU A 120 -27.01 0.71 18.50
C LEU A 120 -26.96 2.10 17.86
N ASP A 121 -26.94 3.17 18.64
CA ASP A 121 -26.91 4.54 18.11
C ASP A 121 -25.62 4.81 17.33
N ARG A 122 -24.51 4.15 17.68
CA ARG A 122 -23.28 4.19 16.88
C ARG A 122 -23.43 3.42 15.57
N ILE A 123 -23.97 2.20 15.60
CA ILE A 123 -24.25 1.41 14.39
C ILE A 123 -25.21 2.14 13.45
N ARG A 124 -26.31 2.69 13.98
CA ARG A 124 -27.31 3.46 13.22
C ARG A 124 -26.66 4.61 12.47
N ARG A 125 -25.92 5.47 13.17
CA ARG A 125 -25.24 6.62 12.54
C ARG A 125 -24.23 6.19 11.48
N ALA A 126 -23.48 5.12 11.74
CA ALA A 126 -22.52 4.58 10.79
C ALA A 126 -23.20 4.02 9.52
N VAL A 127 -24.29 3.29 9.69
CA VAL A 127 -25.10 2.71 8.59
C VAL A 127 -25.79 3.81 7.78
N GLU A 128 -26.42 4.79 8.43
CA GLU A 128 -27.05 5.93 7.75
C GLU A 128 -26.03 6.70 6.91
N LYS A 129 -24.85 7.01 7.49
CA LYS A 129 -23.76 7.65 6.73
C LYS A 129 -23.30 6.76 5.59
N ARG A 130 -23.06 5.46 5.82
CA ARG A 130 -22.68 4.51 4.76
C ARG A 130 -23.66 4.54 3.59
N THR A 131 -24.97 4.52 3.85
CA THR A 131 -26.00 4.51 2.80
C THR A 131 -25.87 5.72 1.87
N LEU A 132 -25.55 6.90 2.40
CA LEU A 132 -25.33 8.12 1.60
C LEU A 132 -24.08 8.01 0.71
N PHE A 133 -23.03 7.34 1.19
CA PHE A 133 -21.75 7.22 0.49
C PHE A 133 -21.66 5.99 -0.41
N LEU A 134 -22.59 5.04 -0.28
CA LEU A 134 -22.60 3.77 -0.99
C LEU A 134 -22.45 3.92 -2.51
N PRO A 135 -23.14 4.87 -3.20
CA PRO A 135 -22.94 5.04 -4.65
C PRO A 135 -21.49 5.39 -5.01
N VAL A 136 -20.83 6.22 -4.19
CA VAL A 136 -19.43 6.59 -4.40
C VAL A 136 -18.51 5.41 -4.10
N TYR A 137 -18.73 4.70 -2.99
CA TYR A 137 -17.91 3.53 -2.63
C TYR A 137 -18.00 2.39 -3.65
N LEU A 138 -19.18 2.13 -4.22
CA LEU A 138 -19.34 1.14 -5.29
C LEU A 138 -18.53 1.51 -6.54
N LEU A 139 -18.51 2.80 -6.90
CA LEU A 139 -17.66 3.27 -8.00
C LEU A 139 -16.18 3.09 -7.65
N MET A 140 -15.76 3.40 -6.42
CA MET A 140 -14.38 3.19 -5.96
C MET A 140 -13.96 1.72 -5.97
N ASP A 141 -14.78 0.82 -5.44
CA ASP A 141 -14.52 -0.62 -5.40
C ASP A 141 -14.41 -1.22 -6.81
N GLN A 142 -15.14 -0.66 -7.76
CA GLN A 142 -15.01 -1.04 -9.16
C GLN A 142 -13.71 -0.49 -9.78
N GLY A 143 -13.13 0.58 -9.23
CA GLY A 143 -12.01 1.35 -9.80
C GLY A 143 -12.44 2.58 -10.62
N ASN A 144 -13.71 2.99 -10.56
CA ASN A 144 -14.32 4.08 -11.34
C ASN A 144 -14.07 5.39 -10.59
N LEU A 145 -12.80 5.72 -10.36
CA LEU A 145 -12.42 6.82 -9.47
C LEU A 145 -12.85 8.19 -10.01
N ARG A 146 -12.94 8.35 -11.33
CA ARG A 146 -13.38 9.60 -11.95
C ARG A 146 -14.89 9.79 -11.82
N GLU A 147 -15.67 8.74 -12.09
CA GLU A 147 -17.11 8.75 -11.85
C GLU A 147 -17.41 8.91 -10.36
N ALA A 148 -16.57 8.36 -9.48
CA ALA A 148 -16.68 8.57 -8.04
C ALA A 148 -16.48 10.05 -7.66
N VAL A 149 -15.56 10.77 -8.30
CA VAL A 149 -15.40 12.23 -8.16
C VAL A 149 -16.68 12.95 -8.59
N ASP A 150 -17.25 12.60 -9.75
CA ASP A 150 -18.49 13.21 -10.24
C ASP A 150 -19.67 12.92 -9.30
N ALA A 151 -19.76 11.70 -8.79
CA ALA A 151 -20.76 11.30 -7.79
C ALA A 151 -20.60 12.08 -6.48
N CYS A 152 -19.37 12.34 -6.01
CA CYS A 152 -19.13 13.21 -4.85
C CYS A 152 -19.65 14.64 -5.09
N ILE A 153 -19.47 15.20 -6.29
CA ILE A 153 -19.96 16.54 -6.64
C ILE A 153 -21.49 16.59 -6.58
N ALA A 154 -22.15 15.60 -7.18
CA ALA A 154 -23.60 15.49 -7.15
C ALA A 154 -24.13 15.32 -5.71
N SER A 155 -23.54 14.40 -4.94
CA SER A 155 -23.94 14.10 -3.56
C SER A 155 -23.67 15.25 -2.58
N GLN A 156 -22.61 16.04 -2.80
CA GLN A 156 -22.35 17.25 -2.03
C GLN A 156 -23.53 18.23 -2.11
N THR A 157 -24.12 18.39 -3.30
CA THR A 157 -25.26 19.27 -3.54
C THR A 157 -26.55 18.67 -2.99
N ALA A 158 -26.75 17.36 -3.18
CA ALA A 158 -27.95 16.65 -2.74
C ALA A 158 -28.03 16.48 -1.20
N HIS A 159 -26.89 16.46 -0.50
CA HIS A 159 -26.82 16.21 0.94
C HIS A 159 -26.03 17.30 1.68
N PRO A 160 -26.58 18.52 1.85
CA PRO A 160 -25.85 19.64 2.48
C PRO A 160 -25.28 19.36 3.87
N LYS A 161 -25.96 18.53 4.68
CA LYS A 161 -25.48 18.11 6.01
C LYS A 161 -24.17 17.31 5.97
N HIS A 162 -23.88 16.63 4.86
CA HIS A 162 -22.67 15.83 4.64
C HIS A 162 -21.77 16.41 3.54
N ALA A 163 -21.98 17.67 3.13
CA ALA A 163 -21.22 18.31 2.07
C ALA A 163 -19.71 18.30 2.35
N ILE A 164 -19.29 18.52 3.61
CA ILE A 164 -17.87 18.47 4.02
C ILE A 164 -17.29 17.05 3.88
N ASP A 165 -18.06 16.02 4.21
CA ASP A 165 -17.62 14.62 4.05
C ASP A 165 -17.43 14.26 2.57
N PHE A 166 -18.33 14.71 1.67
CA PHE A 166 -18.18 14.51 0.23
C PHE A 166 -17.04 15.35 -0.37
N LEU A 167 -16.84 16.59 0.10
CA LEU A 167 -15.69 17.42 -0.27
C LEU A 167 -14.36 16.74 0.10
N ARG A 168 -14.30 16.18 1.31
CA ARG A 168 -13.16 15.39 1.78
C ARG A 168 -12.88 14.22 0.84
N LEU A 169 -13.88 13.37 0.60
CA LEU A 169 -13.73 12.19 -0.24
C LEU A 169 -13.33 12.56 -1.68
N ARG A 170 -13.90 13.64 -2.24
CA ARG A 170 -13.51 14.17 -3.54
C ARG A 170 -12.04 14.60 -3.59
N ALA A 171 -11.55 15.31 -2.57
CA ALA A 171 -10.16 15.72 -2.49
C ALA A 171 -9.22 14.50 -2.36
N GLU A 172 -9.58 13.52 -1.53
CA GLU A 172 -8.85 12.26 -1.40
C GLU A 172 -8.80 11.50 -2.73
N LEU A 173 -9.89 11.46 -3.48
CA LEU A 173 -9.92 10.85 -4.82
C LEU A 173 -9.00 11.56 -5.82
N HIS A 174 -8.96 12.89 -5.83
CA HIS A 174 -7.99 13.62 -6.67
C HIS A 174 -6.54 13.32 -6.28
N VAL A 175 -6.24 13.17 -4.98
CA VAL A 175 -4.91 12.72 -4.53
C VAL A 175 -4.60 11.31 -5.03
N VAL A 176 -5.54 10.36 -4.92
CA VAL A 176 -5.37 8.99 -5.43
C VAL A 176 -5.20 8.95 -6.95
N LEU A 177 -5.91 9.82 -7.67
CA LEU A 177 -5.77 10.01 -9.11
C LEU A 177 -4.46 10.71 -9.50
N GLY A 178 -3.69 11.20 -8.53
CA GLY A 178 -2.46 11.96 -8.75
C GLY A 178 -2.70 13.31 -9.42
N GLU A 179 -3.81 13.95 -9.08
CA GLU A 179 -4.23 15.26 -9.54
C GLU A 179 -4.12 16.30 -8.41
N PRO A 180 -2.91 16.54 -7.85
CA PRO A 180 -2.77 17.39 -6.67
C PRO A 180 -3.22 18.83 -6.94
N ALA A 181 -3.08 19.33 -8.16
CA ALA A 181 -3.56 20.67 -8.54
C ALA A 181 -5.09 20.83 -8.40
N LEU A 182 -5.86 19.74 -8.58
CA LEU A 182 -7.32 19.74 -8.38
C LEU A 182 -7.71 19.54 -6.90
N ALA A 183 -6.89 18.79 -6.15
CA ALA A 183 -7.10 18.58 -4.72
C ALA A 183 -6.81 19.83 -3.86
N GLU A 184 -5.78 20.61 -4.23
CA GLU A 184 -5.31 21.76 -3.46
C GLU A 184 -6.39 22.79 -3.13
N PRO A 185 -7.17 23.33 -4.09
CA PRO A 185 -8.21 24.32 -3.78
C PRO A 185 -9.30 23.74 -2.87
N ILE A 186 -9.59 22.44 -2.96
CA ILE A 186 -10.57 21.79 -2.09
C ILE A 186 -10.05 21.73 -0.65
N TYR A 187 -8.79 21.34 -0.44
CA TYR A 187 -8.19 21.31 0.89
C TYR A 187 -7.99 22.71 1.49
N LYS A 188 -7.67 23.72 0.67
CA LYS A 188 -7.63 25.13 1.10
C LYS A 188 -9.00 25.60 1.60
N LEU A 189 -10.07 25.32 0.85
CA LEU A 189 -11.44 25.61 1.28
C LEU A 189 -11.79 24.90 2.60
N LEU A 190 -11.49 23.60 2.71
CA LEU A 190 -11.75 22.83 3.93
C LEU A 190 -10.97 23.38 5.13
N PHE A 191 -9.73 23.84 4.91
CA PHE A 191 -8.92 24.48 5.93
C PHE A 191 -9.54 25.80 6.41
N GLU A 192 -10.03 26.64 5.51
CA GLU A 192 -10.72 27.90 5.85
C GLU A 192 -12.02 27.67 6.64
N LEU A 193 -12.75 26.59 6.33
CA LEU A 193 -13.93 26.14 7.07
C LEU A 193 -13.60 25.55 8.46
N ARG A 194 -12.36 25.75 8.95
CA ARG A 194 -11.83 25.25 10.22
C ARG A 194 -11.91 23.72 10.36
N ALA A 195 -11.81 22.98 9.26
CA ALA A 195 -11.62 21.53 9.35
C ALA A 195 -10.28 21.22 10.05
N VAL A 196 -10.36 20.39 11.10
CA VAL A 196 -9.49 20.48 12.29
C VAL A 196 -8.04 20.01 12.09
N ALA A 197 -7.79 18.91 11.40
CA ALA A 197 -6.44 18.32 11.28
C ALA A 197 -6.22 17.57 9.96
N TRP A 198 -7.19 16.75 9.55
CA TRP A 198 -7.10 15.95 8.32
C TRP A 198 -7.05 16.81 7.05
N ALA A 199 -7.68 17.99 7.03
CA ALA A 199 -7.64 18.91 5.88
C ALA A 199 -6.25 19.56 5.72
N ARG A 200 -5.59 19.91 6.84
CA ARG A 200 -4.20 20.38 6.85
C ARG A 200 -3.25 19.31 6.32
N LEU A 201 -3.42 18.09 6.78
CA LEU A 201 -2.65 16.95 6.27
C LEU A 201 -2.90 16.72 4.77
N GLY A 202 -4.16 16.78 4.32
CA GLY A 202 -4.50 16.67 2.90
C GLY A 202 -3.84 17.76 2.04
N LEU A 203 -3.85 19.01 2.52
CA LEU A 203 -3.14 20.11 1.87
C LEU A 203 -1.62 19.87 1.81
N ALA A 204 -1.01 19.45 2.92
CA ALA A 204 0.42 19.17 2.96
C ALA A 204 0.82 18.00 2.03
N LYS A 205 0.04 16.92 1.99
CA LYS A 205 0.21 15.80 1.04
C LYS A 205 0.18 16.31 -0.41
N THR A 206 -0.78 17.18 -0.70
CA THR A 206 -0.97 17.77 -2.02
C THR A 206 0.22 18.65 -2.43
N LEU A 207 0.74 19.47 -1.51
CA LEU A 207 1.93 20.30 -1.73
C LEU A 207 3.20 19.44 -1.92
N PHE A 208 3.35 18.40 -1.10
CA PHE A 208 4.44 17.43 -1.24
C PHE A 208 4.45 16.78 -2.63
N MET A 209 3.28 16.36 -3.15
CA MET A 209 3.16 15.79 -4.49
C MET A 209 3.49 16.79 -5.61
N GLN A 210 3.38 18.09 -5.35
CA GLN A 210 3.81 19.15 -6.25
C GLN A 210 5.27 19.57 -6.05
N ASN A 211 6.06 18.80 -5.28
CA ASN A 211 7.44 19.09 -4.91
C ASN A 211 7.64 20.43 -4.16
N ARG A 212 6.58 20.96 -3.54
CA ARG A 212 6.61 22.17 -2.70
C ARG A 212 6.91 21.77 -1.24
N LEU A 213 8.11 21.25 -1.03
CA LEU A 213 8.51 20.59 0.22
C LEU A 213 8.49 21.54 1.43
N ASP A 214 8.98 22.77 1.27
CA ASP A 214 9.04 23.75 2.38
C ASP A 214 7.65 24.08 2.93
N GLU A 215 6.68 24.31 2.05
CA GLU A 215 5.29 24.59 2.46
C GLU A 215 4.63 23.37 3.10
N ALA A 216 4.89 22.17 2.57
CA ALA A 216 4.40 20.93 3.15
C ALA A 216 4.96 20.73 4.57
N GLN A 217 6.28 20.91 4.75
CA GLN A 217 6.94 20.81 6.06
C GLN A 217 6.37 21.82 7.05
N ALA A 218 6.17 23.08 6.67
CA ALA A 218 5.62 24.10 7.55
C ALA A 218 4.23 23.72 8.09
N ILE A 219 3.33 23.23 7.21
CA ILE A 219 1.99 22.79 7.62
C ILE A 219 2.07 21.56 8.52
N LEU A 220 2.92 20.58 8.18
CA LEU A 220 3.06 19.33 8.93
C LEU A 220 3.66 19.56 10.33
N SER A 221 4.69 20.40 10.44
CA SER A 221 5.27 20.81 11.72
C SER A 221 4.25 21.53 12.60
N ALA A 222 3.47 22.47 12.03
CA ALA A 222 2.39 23.12 12.76
C ALA A 222 1.31 22.13 13.22
N LEU A 223 1.04 21.10 12.42
CA LEU A 223 0.04 20.07 12.72
C LEU A 223 0.49 19.12 13.83
N VAL A 224 1.75 18.68 13.79
CA VAL A 224 2.40 17.89 14.84
C VAL A 224 2.40 18.67 16.16
N ASN A 225 2.78 19.95 16.13
CA ASN A 225 2.80 20.80 17.32
C ASN A 225 1.39 21.07 17.90
N ALA A 226 0.39 21.27 17.04
CA ALA A 226 -0.99 21.51 17.47
C ALA A 226 -1.70 20.23 17.93
N ASN A 227 -1.32 19.06 17.39
CA ASN A 227 -1.93 17.79 17.71
C ASN A 227 -0.87 16.69 17.74
N GLY A 228 -0.18 16.57 18.87
CA GLY A 228 0.87 15.56 19.11
C GLY A 228 0.39 14.11 19.10
N LYS A 229 -0.86 13.85 18.70
CA LYS A 229 -1.49 12.53 18.63
C LYS A 229 -1.89 12.15 17.20
N PHE A 230 -1.65 13.04 16.23
CA PHE A 230 -2.03 12.81 14.84
C PHE A 230 -0.87 12.21 14.05
N LEU A 231 -0.72 10.89 14.14
CA LEU A 231 0.48 10.18 13.68
C LEU A 231 0.69 10.23 12.16
N ASP A 232 -0.38 10.30 11.38
CA ASP A 232 -0.26 10.56 9.94
C ASP A 232 0.54 11.85 9.65
N ALA A 233 0.43 12.88 10.50
CA ALA A 233 1.21 14.10 10.32
C ALA A 233 2.70 13.87 10.57
N TYR A 234 3.06 13.03 11.54
CA TYR A 234 4.45 12.65 11.80
C TYR A 234 5.02 11.84 10.63
N ASP A 235 4.28 10.85 10.14
CA ASP A 235 4.72 10.00 9.03
C ASP A 235 4.97 10.83 7.75
N TRP A 236 4.10 11.81 7.47
CA TRP A 236 4.30 12.71 6.34
C TRP A 236 5.37 13.77 6.58
N LEU A 237 5.57 14.23 7.81
CA LEU A 237 6.65 15.16 8.14
C LEU A 237 8.02 14.49 7.97
N ALA A 238 8.18 13.26 8.46
CA ALA A 238 9.38 12.46 8.25
C ALA A 238 9.66 12.26 6.76
N LYS A 239 8.64 11.88 5.98
CA LYS A 239 8.75 11.75 4.52
C LYS A 239 9.15 13.06 3.84
N ALA A 240 8.64 14.20 4.31
CA ALA A 240 9.00 15.52 3.79
C ALA A 240 10.45 15.91 4.13
N HIS A 241 10.95 15.56 5.31
CA HIS A 241 12.35 15.72 5.68
C HIS A 241 13.28 14.83 4.85
N GLU A 242 12.93 13.56 4.66
CA GLU A 242 13.70 12.64 3.81
C GLU A 242 13.81 13.15 2.36
N ALA A 243 12.70 13.59 1.78
CA ALA A 243 12.68 14.16 0.43
C ALA A 243 13.56 15.42 0.32
N ALA A 244 13.71 16.17 1.41
CA ALA A 244 14.60 17.32 1.52
C ALA A 244 16.05 16.95 1.91
N GLY A 245 16.38 15.67 2.08
CA GLY A 245 17.71 15.20 2.50
C GLY A 245 18.04 15.42 3.99
N GLN A 246 17.03 15.72 4.81
CA GLN A 246 17.13 16.06 6.23
C GLN A 246 16.95 14.81 7.11
N LEU A 247 17.86 13.83 6.97
CA LEU A 247 17.75 12.53 7.66
C LEU A 247 17.68 12.63 9.19
N PRO A 248 18.49 13.47 9.88
CA PRO A 248 18.40 13.59 11.34
C PRO A 248 17.02 14.07 11.81
N GLN A 249 16.43 15.03 11.12
CA GLN A 249 15.09 15.55 11.43
C GLN A 249 14.02 14.50 11.15
N ALA A 250 14.13 13.75 10.05
CA ALA A 250 13.24 12.65 9.76
C ALA A 250 13.29 11.57 10.86
N GLN A 251 14.49 11.23 11.33
CA GLN A 251 14.69 10.28 12.42
C GLN A 251 14.05 10.77 13.73
N GLU A 252 14.26 12.04 14.12
CA GLU A 252 13.70 12.62 15.34
C GLU A 252 12.16 12.57 15.34
N VAL A 253 11.55 12.91 14.20
CA VAL A 253 10.09 12.86 14.01
C VAL A 253 9.58 11.43 14.11
N LEU A 254 10.24 10.46 13.46
CA LEU A 254 9.86 9.05 13.53
C LEU A 254 10.03 8.48 14.94
N GLN A 255 11.10 8.84 15.64
CA GLN A 255 11.37 8.42 17.00
C GLN A 255 10.26 8.92 17.94
N SER A 256 9.87 10.18 17.80
CA SER A 256 8.74 10.78 18.54
C SER A 256 7.43 10.06 18.26
N ALA A 257 7.17 9.75 16.98
CA ALA A 257 5.97 9.04 16.56
C ALA A 257 5.91 7.59 17.09
N VAL A 258 7.04 6.89 17.12
CA VAL A 258 7.17 5.54 17.72
C VAL A 258 6.97 5.57 19.24
N THR A 259 7.40 6.62 19.94
CA THR A 259 7.11 6.78 21.37
C THR A 259 5.60 6.86 21.63
N ILE A 260 4.85 7.49 20.72
CA ILE A 260 3.39 7.62 20.83
C ILE A 260 2.69 6.31 20.43
N SER A 261 3.11 5.68 19.33
CA SER A 261 2.56 4.41 18.81
C SER A 261 3.67 3.39 18.52
N PRO A 262 4.07 2.59 19.54
CA PRO A 262 5.20 1.67 19.45
C PRO A 262 4.84 0.32 18.80
N HIS A 263 3.60 0.15 18.32
CA HIS A 263 3.12 -1.09 17.73
C HIS A 263 2.95 -1.03 16.20
N ALA A 264 3.07 0.15 15.60
CA ALA A 264 3.01 0.33 14.15
C ALA A 264 4.28 -0.21 13.47
N VAL A 265 4.24 -1.47 13.01
CA VAL A 265 5.37 -2.16 12.37
C VAL A 265 5.92 -1.36 11.17
N ARG A 266 5.06 -0.76 10.36
CA ARG A 266 5.47 0.07 9.21
C ARG A 266 6.33 1.27 9.64
N ARG A 267 5.96 1.92 10.74
CA ARG A 267 6.67 3.08 11.29
C ARG A 267 7.99 2.68 11.92
N LEU A 268 8.02 1.55 12.64
CA LEU A 268 9.26 0.96 13.17
C LEU A 268 10.24 0.60 12.06
N ARG A 269 9.76 -0.02 10.98
CA ARG A 269 10.57 -0.32 9.80
C ARG A 269 11.15 0.97 9.22
N LYS A 270 10.32 2.01 9.07
CA LYS A 270 10.76 3.29 8.53
C LYS A 270 11.77 4.00 9.42
N LEU A 271 11.58 3.97 10.75
CA LEU A 271 12.55 4.48 11.71
C LEU A 271 13.89 3.74 11.59
N GLY A 272 13.86 2.41 11.46
CA GLY A 272 15.07 1.62 11.27
C GLY A 272 15.82 1.97 9.98
N GLU A 273 15.09 2.13 8.87
CA GLU A 273 15.66 2.54 7.58
C GLU A 273 16.31 3.91 7.65
N VAL A 274 15.59 4.92 8.16
CA VAL A 274 16.10 6.29 8.28
C VAL A 274 17.27 6.37 9.26
N ALA A 275 17.21 5.67 10.39
CA ALA A 275 18.30 5.64 11.37
C ALA A 275 19.57 5.00 10.78
N LEU A 276 19.43 3.90 10.04
CA LEU A 276 20.57 3.26 9.38
C LEU A 276 21.19 4.17 8.32
N GLU A 277 20.38 4.86 7.52
CA GLU A 277 20.86 5.85 6.54
C GLU A 277 21.51 7.08 7.21
N ALA A 278 21.02 7.50 8.37
CA ALA A 278 21.59 8.57 9.18
C ALA A 278 22.87 8.15 9.94
N GLY A 279 23.20 6.85 9.96
CA GLY A 279 24.34 6.30 10.69
C GLY A 279 24.09 5.99 12.16
N ASP A 280 22.86 6.11 12.66
CA ASP A 280 22.47 5.71 14.02
C ASP A 280 22.14 4.20 14.07
N ILE A 281 23.20 3.41 14.19
CA ILE A 281 23.14 1.94 14.17
C ILE A 281 22.35 1.39 15.38
N ASP A 282 22.44 2.01 16.55
CA ASP A 282 21.76 1.53 17.76
C ASP A 282 20.24 1.71 17.66
N THR A 283 19.77 2.84 17.12
CA THR A 283 18.34 3.06 16.88
C THR A 283 17.82 2.14 15.77
N ALA A 284 18.61 1.93 14.71
CA ALA A 284 18.27 1.01 13.64
C ALA A 284 18.10 -0.44 14.14
N GLU A 285 19.05 -0.91 14.95
CA GLU A 285 19.04 -2.27 15.50
C GLU A 285 17.80 -2.51 16.36
N LYS A 286 17.54 -1.63 17.32
CA LYS A 286 16.36 -1.71 18.20
C LYS A 286 15.07 -1.72 17.39
N SER A 287 14.98 -0.87 16.38
CA SER A 287 13.78 -0.75 15.54
C SER A 287 13.55 -2.03 14.72
N PHE A 288 14.57 -2.57 14.05
CA PHE A 288 14.43 -3.79 13.25
C PHE A 288 14.22 -5.06 14.12
N GLN A 289 14.81 -5.14 15.32
CA GLN A 289 14.48 -6.19 16.28
C GLN A 289 12.99 -6.15 16.68
N GLN A 290 12.45 -4.95 16.89
CA GLN A 290 11.01 -4.78 17.16
C GLN A 290 10.14 -5.16 15.94
N VAL A 291 10.57 -4.83 14.72
CA VAL A 291 9.87 -5.24 13.50
C VAL A 291 9.82 -6.77 13.39
N VAL A 292 10.95 -7.45 13.48
CA VAL A 292 11.03 -8.93 13.37
C VAL A 292 10.22 -9.63 14.46
N SER A 293 10.24 -9.11 15.69
CA SER A 293 9.49 -9.69 16.81
C SER A 293 7.97 -9.44 16.72
N LYS A 294 7.54 -8.22 16.39
CA LYS A 294 6.10 -7.86 16.31
C LYS A 294 5.42 -8.39 15.06
N ALA A 295 6.14 -8.51 13.94
CA ALA A 295 5.60 -9.07 12.70
C ALA A 295 5.47 -10.60 12.75
N ARG A 296 5.93 -11.28 13.82
CA ARG A 296 5.96 -12.76 13.91
C ARG A 296 4.62 -13.44 13.59
N TYR A 297 3.50 -12.83 13.98
CA TYR A 297 2.15 -13.35 13.75
C TYR A 297 1.36 -12.58 12.68
N SER A 298 1.99 -11.61 12.03
CA SER A 298 1.36 -10.77 11.02
C SER A 298 1.62 -11.33 9.62
N GLU A 299 0.68 -11.15 8.70
CA GLU A 299 0.91 -11.44 7.27
C GLU A 299 1.96 -10.49 6.67
N PHE A 300 2.21 -9.32 7.28
CA PHE A 300 3.27 -8.37 6.89
C PHE A 300 4.68 -8.82 7.26
N ARG A 301 4.84 -10.08 7.63
CA ARG A 301 6.14 -10.68 7.90
C ARG A 301 6.91 -10.86 6.61
N ASP A 302 7.92 -10.02 6.41
CA ASP A 302 8.74 -10.03 5.22
C ASP A 302 10.15 -10.57 5.55
N PRO A 303 10.64 -11.63 4.85
CA PRO A 303 12.04 -12.04 4.91
C PRO A 303 13.05 -10.89 4.76
N GLU A 304 12.69 -9.83 4.02
CA GLU A 304 13.55 -8.65 3.85
C GLU A 304 13.78 -7.89 5.17
N ASP A 305 12.88 -7.98 6.15
CA ASP A 305 13.07 -7.34 7.47
C ASP A 305 14.21 -7.98 8.26
N HIS A 306 14.40 -9.29 8.13
CA HIS A 306 15.56 -9.98 8.68
C HIS A 306 16.86 -9.53 7.99
N VAL A 307 16.83 -9.31 6.67
CA VAL A 307 18.00 -8.80 5.93
C VAL A 307 18.40 -7.40 6.42
N ARG A 308 17.42 -6.51 6.63
CA ARG A 308 17.68 -5.17 7.19
C ARG A 308 18.32 -5.25 8.59
N LEU A 309 17.84 -6.16 9.44
CA LEU A 309 18.43 -6.40 10.75
C LEU A 309 19.86 -6.97 10.64
N VAL A 310 20.10 -7.94 9.76
CA VAL A 310 21.44 -8.51 9.50
C VAL A 310 22.40 -7.42 9.02
N LYS A 311 22.00 -6.61 8.04
CA LYS A 311 22.80 -5.48 7.54
C LYS A 311 23.21 -4.55 8.67
N THR A 312 22.28 -4.25 9.58
CA THR A 312 22.52 -3.38 10.75
C THR A 312 23.53 -4.02 11.70
N LEU A 313 23.37 -5.31 12.03
CA LEU A 313 24.28 -6.04 12.93
C LEU A 313 25.68 -6.21 12.34
N VAL A 314 25.78 -6.49 11.05
CA VAL A 314 27.07 -6.55 10.33
C VAL A 314 27.74 -5.18 10.33
N THR A 315 27.00 -4.10 10.11
CA THR A 315 27.53 -2.73 10.18
C THR A 315 28.03 -2.39 11.60
N LYS A 316 27.40 -2.94 12.64
CA LYS A 316 27.84 -2.84 14.03
C LYS A 316 29.07 -3.70 14.35
N GLY A 317 29.34 -4.73 13.55
CA GLY A 317 30.37 -5.74 13.80
C GLY A 317 29.89 -6.96 14.62
N ASP A 318 28.60 -7.08 14.91
CA ASP A 318 28.04 -8.24 15.63
C ASP A 318 27.62 -9.36 14.66
N THR A 319 28.60 -10.02 14.07
CA THR A 319 28.40 -11.13 13.14
C THR A 319 27.78 -12.36 13.79
N ALA A 320 28.00 -12.56 15.10
CA ALA A 320 27.44 -13.68 15.86
C ALA A 320 25.91 -13.56 16.01
N GLN A 321 25.43 -12.36 16.35
CA GLN A 321 23.99 -12.09 16.38
C GLN A 321 23.40 -12.12 14.97
N ALA A 322 24.10 -11.56 13.96
CA ALA A 322 23.66 -11.61 12.57
C ALA A 322 23.43 -13.06 12.09
N ALA A 323 24.37 -13.97 12.36
CA ALA A 323 24.23 -15.40 12.03
C ALA A 323 23.05 -16.07 12.77
N THR A 324 22.69 -15.58 13.95
CA THR A 324 21.50 -16.03 14.69
C THR A 324 20.21 -15.59 14.00
N VAL A 325 20.17 -14.35 13.51
CA VAL A 325 19.03 -13.83 12.74
C VAL A 325 18.85 -14.60 11.42
N VAL A 326 19.93 -14.94 10.73
CA VAL A 326 19.85 -15.77 9.50
C VAL A 326 19.30 -17.18 9.78
N ARG A 327 19.68 -17.79 10.90
CA ARG A 327 19.14 -19.09 11.34
C ARG A 327 17.67 -18.99 11.70
N ASP A 328 17.26 -17.93 12.39
CA ASP A 328 15.84 -17.67 12.68
C ASP A 328 15.04 -17.48 11.39
N LEU A 329 15.51 -16.65 10.46
CA LEU A 329 14.91 -16.45 9.14
C LEU A 329 14.63 -17.78 8.45
N GLY A 330 15.62 -18.66 8.37
CA GLY A 330 15.47 -19.97 7.73
C GLY A 330 14.50 -20.93 8.42
N LYS A 331 14.42 -20.90 9.75
CA LYS A 331 13.50 -21.77 10.50
C LYS A 331 12.08 -21.27 10.49
N SER A 332 11.92 -19.97 10.71
CA SER A 332 10.64 -19.35 11.02
C SER A 332 9.88 -18.90 9.78
N LEU A 333 10.56 -18.72 8.64
CA LEU A 333 9.99 -18.36 7.34
C LEU A 333 10.32 -19.41 6.25
N ALA A 334 10.52 -20.65 6.67
CA ALA A 334 10.80 -21.77 5.76
C ALA A 334 9.70 -21.89 4.68
N GLY A 335 10.12 -22.11 3.43
CA GLY A 335 9.20 -22.28 2.29
C GLY A 335 8.64 -20.98 1.71
N GLY A 336 8.98 -19.80 2.25
CA GLY A 336 8.62 -18.51 1.65
C GLY A 336 9.39 -18.25 0.35
N GLN A 337 8.73 -17.66 -0.65
CA GLN A 337 9.30 -17.41 -1.98
C GLN A 337 10.60 -16.58 -1.94
N LYS A 338 10.64 -15.54 -1.09
CA LYS A 338 11.82 -14.69 -0.90
C LYS A 338 12.87 -15.24 0.06
N THR A 339 12.54 -16.27 0.85
CA THR A 339 13.33 -16.66 2.03
C THR A 339 14.73 -17.13 1.64
N ALA A 340 14.85 -17.94 0.58
CA ALA A 340 16.15 -18.42 0.12
C ALA A 340 17.06 -17.26 -0.31
N ALA A 341 16.55 -16.35 -1.14
CA ALA A 341 17.28 -15.16 -1.59
C ALA A 341 17.69 -14.26 -0.42
N CYS A 342 16.77 -14.01 0.54
CA CYS A 342 17.07 -13.19 1.71
C CYS A 342 18.13 -13.83 2.63
N ARG A 343 18.13 -15.16 2.75
CA ARG A 343 19.19 -15.88 3.46
C ARG A 343 20.53 -15.76 2.75
N ALA A 344 20.56 -15.97 1.44
CA ALA A 344 21.78 -15.86 0.64
C ALA A 344 22.38 -14.44 0.73
N ILE A 345 21.56 -13.41 0.56
CA ILE A 345 21.96 -11.99 0.75
C ILE A 345 22.54 -11.76 2.15
N SER A 346 21.87 -12.27 3.18
CA SER A 346 22.30 -12.08 4.57
C SER A 346 23.62 -12.81 4.88
N SER A 347 23.77 -14.05 4.40
CA SER A 347 25.00 -14.82 4.54
C SER A 347 26.17 -14.15 3.81
N ALA A 348 25.92 -13.65 2.59
CA ALA A 348 26.93 -12.91 1.83
C ALA A 348 27.48 -11.70 2.60
N MET A 349 26.63 -10.92 3.28
CA MET A 349 27.08 -9.79 4.10
C MET A 349 27.99 -10.25 5.26
N ILE A 350 27.66 -11.36 5.91
CA ILE A 350 28.45 -11.90 7.02
C ILE A 350 29.81 -12.39 6.51
N HIS A 351 29.85 -13.16 5.42
CA HIS A 351 31.09 -13.65 4.82
C HIS A 351 31.99 -12.51 4.30
N THR A 352 31.38 -11.48 3.69
CA THR A 352 32.10 -10.29 3.24
C THR A 352 32.77 -9.58 4.41
N HIS A 353 32.05 -9.39 5.52
CA HIS A 353 32.61 -8.78 6.73
C HIS A 353 33.69 -9.65 7.39
N ALA A 354 33.60 -10.98 7.27
CA ALA A 354 34.62 -11.91 7.76
C ALA A 354 35.85 -12.02 6.85
N GLY A 355 35.83 -11.41 5.65
CA GLY A 355 36.89 -11.53 4.65
C GLY A 355 36.89 -12.85 3.87
N GLU A 356 35.79 -13.62 3.96
CA GLU A 356 35.60 -14.91 3.31
C GLU A 356 35.06 -14.71 1.88
N THR A 357 35.89 -14.17 0.99
CA THR A 357 35.46 -13.68 -0.33
C THR A 357 34.85 -14.75 -1.23
N GLU A 358 35.36 -15.98 -1.20
CA GLU A 358 34.83 -17.09 -2.02
C GLU A 358 33.41 -17.49 -1.58
N LEU A 359 33.19 -17.63 -0.27
CA LEU A 359 31.87 -17.95 0.29
C LEU A 359 30.89 -16.80 0.08
N ALA A 360 31.34 -15.55 0.21
CA ALA A 360 30.53 -14.38 -0.10
C ALA A 360 30.05 -14.40 -1.57
N ALA A 361 30.97 -14.65 -2.51
CA ALA A 361 30.65 -14.72 -3.94
C ALA A 361 29.67 -15.86 -4.28
N GLU A 362 29.82 -17.02 -3.64
CA GLU A 362 28.88 -18.15 -3.81
C GLU A 362 27.45 -17.74 -3.37
N GLN A 363 27.32 -17.12 -2.19
CA GLN A 363 26.03 -16.65 -1.67
C GLN A 363 25.42 -15.52 -2.52
N LEU A 364 26.26 -14.61 -3.04
CA LEU A 364 25.79 -13.55 -3.95
C LEU A 364 25.27 -14.15 -5.27
N THR A 365 25.95 -15.15 -5.82
CA THR A 365 25.53 -15.83 -7.05
C THR A 365 24.16 -16.50 -6.86
N GLU A 366 23.93 -17.15 -5.72
CA GLU A 366 22.62 -17.74 -5.37
C GLU A 366 21.52 -16.66 -5.30
N ALA A 367 21.81 -15.52 -4.65
CA ALA A 367 20.86 -14.41 -4.56
C ALA A 367 20.54 -13.77 -5.92
N VAL A 368 21.52 -13.64 -6.80
CA VAL A 368 21.36 -13.12 -8.17
C VAL A 368 20.53 -14.09 -9.00
N ALA A 369 20.79 -15.40 -8.92
CA ALA A 369 19.98 -16.41 -9.59
C ALA A 369 18.51 -16.34 -9.16
N ALA A 370 18.23 -16.14 -7.87
CA ALA A 370 16.86 -15.95 -7.38
C ALA A 370 16.21 -14.66 -7.94
N CYS A 371 16.97 -13.60 -8.19
CA CYS A 371 16.46 -12.41 -8.87
C CYS A 371 16.03 -12.72 -10.31
N ARG A 372 16.80 -13.54 -11.05
CA ARG A 372 16.46 -13.99 -12.41
C ARG A 372 15.13 -14.75 -12.46
N GLU A 373 14.86 -15.55 -11.42
CA GLU A 373 13.61 -16.33 -11.30
C GLU A 373 12.40 -15.48 -10.89
N GLY A 374 12.59 -14.19 -10.58
CA GLY A 374 11.48 -13.28 -10.26
C GLY A 374 10.84 -13.56 -8.89
N VAL A 375 11.63 -13.92 -7.87
CA VAL A 375 11.15 -14.21 -6.50
C VAL A 375 10.49 -13.02 -5.78
N GLY A 376 10.42 -11.84 -6.42
CA GLY A 376 9.68 -10.67 -5.93
C GLY A 376 10.42 -9.79 -4.92
N LEU A 377 11.77 -9.81 -4.90
CA LEU A 377 12.56 -8.88 -4.09
C LEU A 377 12.26 -7.42 -4.44
N SER A 378 12.19 -6.57 -3.42
CA SER A 378 12.03 -5.12 -3.60
C SER A 378 13.21 -4.49 -4.35
N SER A 379 12.98 -3.37 -5.05
CA SER A 379 14.04 -2.64 -5.75
C SER A 379 15.14 -2.18 -4.79
N ALA A 380 14.79 -1.84 -3.55
CA ALA A 380 15.77 -1.51 -2.50
C ALA A 380 16.68 -2.70 -2.19
N MET A 381 16.11 -3.91 -2.05
CA MET A 381 16.88 -5.11 -1.79
C MET A 381 17.77 -5.51 -2.98
N LYS A 382 17.29 -5.32 -4.21
CA LYS A 382 18.07 -5.52 -5.44
C LYS A 382 19.25 -4.54 -5.54
N MET A 383 19.04 -3.26 -5.20
CA MET A 383 20.13 -2.28 -5.15
C MET A 383 21.18 -2.64 -4.09
N ASP A 384 20.76 -3.09 -2.91
CA ASP A 384 21.67 -3.57 -1.86
C ASP A 384 22.46 -4.80 -2.31
N LEU A 385 21.81 -5.77 -2.99
CA LEU A 385 22.49 -6.93 -3.57
C LEU A 385 23.52 -6.50 -4.62
N ALA A 386 23.15 -5.62 -5.55
CA ALA A 386 24.07 -5.12 -6.57
C ALA A 386 25.27 -4.38 -5.95
N LYS A 387 25.05 -3.62 -4.88
CA LYS A 387 26.13 -2.99 -4.12
C LYS A 387 27.11 -4.05 -3.57
N SER A 388 26.60 -5.10 -2.92
CA SER A 388 27.44 -6.20 -2.41
C SER A 388 28.20 -6.95 -3.52
N CYS A 389 27.58 -7.12 -4.70
CA CYS A 389 28.23 -7.68 -5.88
C CYS A 389 29.39 -6.78 -6.36
N LEU A 390 29.20 -5.46 -6.42
CA LEU A 390 30.25 -4.51 -6.80
C LEU A 390 31.41 -4.51 -5.81
N GLU A 391 31.13 -4.56 -4.50
CA GLU A 391 32.14 -4.70 -3.45
C GLU A 391 32.94 -6.02 -3.56
N SER A 392 32.35 -7.05 -4.17
CA SER A 392 32.96 -8.37 -4.41
C SER A 392 33.54 -8.54 -5.82
N ASN A 393 33.65 -7.46 -6.62
CA ASN A 393 34.10 -7.48 -8.02
C ASN A 393 33.24 -8.35 -8.97
N MET A 394 31.96 -8.57 -8.65
CA MET A 394 30.98 -9.30 -9.46
C MET A 394 30.16 -8.34 -10.31
N GLU A 395 30.83 -7.71 -11.28
CA GLU A 395 30.29 -6.59 -12.07
C GLU A 395 29.13 -6.98 -12.99
N ASP A 396 29.22 -8.17 -13.59
CA ASP A 396 28.19 -8.68 -14.51
C ASP A 396 26.90 -9.00 -13.75
N ASP A 397 27.02 -9.64 -12.58
CA ASP A 397 25.88 -9.94 -11.70
C ASP A 397 25.24 -8.66 -11.16
N ALA A 398 26.05 -7.66 -10.77
CA ALA A 398 25.54 -6.35 -10.36
C ALA A 398 24.80 -5.66 -11.50
N SER A 399 25.36 -5.68 -12.72
CA SER A 399 24.75 -5.10 -13.91
C SER A 399 23.42 -5.76 -14.26
N GLU A 400 23.31 -7.07 -14.11
CA GLU A 400 22.09 -7.81 -14.36
C GLU A 400 20.97 -7.47 -13.38
N VAL A 401 21.26 -7.48 -12.08
CA VAL A 401 20.28 -7.11 -11.06
C VAL A 401 19.81 -5.66 -11.24
N MET A 402 20.75 -4.76 -11.56
CA MET A 402 20.45 -3.35 -11.79
C MET A 402 19.71 -3.08 -13.09
N LEU A 403 19.87 -3.93 -14.11
CA LEU A 403 19.09 -3.82 -15.34
C LEU A 403 17.60 -3.93 -15.04
N ASP A 404 17.19 -4.88 -14.20
CA ASP A 404 15.79 -5.01 -13.78
C ASP A 404 15.30 -3.80 -12.97
N VAL A 405 16.12 -3.31 -12.02
CA VAL A 405 15.79 -2.12 -11.22
C VAL A 405 15.59 -0.89 -12.10
N MET A 406 16.51 -0.65 -13.05
CA MET A 406 16.48 0.50 -13.94
C MET A 406 15.36 0.38 -14.98
N SER A 407 15.09 -0.83 -15.49
CA SER A 407 13.98 -1.08 -16.42
C SER A 407 12.61 -0.96 -15.76
N ASN A 408 12.51 -1.13 -14.44
CA ASN A 408 11.31 -0.89 -13.65
C ASN A 408 11.27 0.48 -12.96
N ALA A 409 12.22 1.39 -13.24
CA ALA A 409 12.25 2.69 -12.60
C ALA A 409 10.98 3.50 -12.92
N SER A 410 10.25 3.89 -11.88
CA SER A 410 8.97 4.61 -12.00
C SER A 410 9.14 6.05 -12.47
N ASP A 411 10.24 6.69 -12.10
CA ASP A 411 10.54 8.09 -12.41
C ASP A 411 12.06 8.36 -12.49
N ALA A 412 12.41 9.62 -12.78
CA ALA A 412 13.81 10.06 -12.85
C ALA A 412 14.53 9.94 -11.50
N THR A 413 13.81 10.05 -10.38
CA THR A 413 14.38 9.93 -9.04
C THR A 413 14.79 8.49 -8.74
N ALA A 414 13.94 7.52 -9.07
CA ALA A 414 14.23 6.10 -8.96
C ALA A 414 15.43 5.71 -9.84
N MET A 415 15.47 6.22 -11.07
CA MET A 415 16.63 6.02 -11.96
C MET A 415 17.91 6.63 -11.38
N ALA A 416 17.86 7.85 -10.84
CA ALA A 416 19.01 8.50 -10.22
C ALA A 416 19.53 7.73 -9.00
N LYS A 417 18.63 7.19 -8.16
CA LYS A 417 19.01 6.31 -7.03
C LYS A 417 19.73 5.06 -7.52
N ALA A 418 19.24 4.42 -8.58
CA ALA A 418 19.88 3.26 -9.18
C ALA A 418 21.28 3.58 -9.73
N MET A 419 21.43 4.70 -10.46
CA MET A 419 22.73 5.16 -10.96
C MET A 419 23.73 5.46 -9.84
N LYS A 420 23.26 6.00 -8.72
CA LYS A 420 24.10 6.34 -7.57
C LYS A 420 24.81 5.11 -6.96
N VAL A 421 24.22 3.91 -7.06
CA VAL A 421 24.86 2.67 -6.60
C VAL A 421 26.18 2.42 -7.33
N PHE A 422 26.18 2.57 -8.65
CA PHE A 422 27.39 2.44 -9.47
C PHE A 422 28.36 3.60 -9.25
N GLU A 423 27.87 4.83 -9.11
CA GLU A 423 28.69 6.01 -8.84
C GLU A 423 29.49 5.84 -7.53
N GLN A 424 28.84 5.37 -6.47
CA GLN A 424 29.48 5.11 -5.17
C GLN A 424 30.54 4.01 -5.24
N ALA A 425 30.39 3.05 -6.17
CA ALA A 425 31.38 2.02 -6.44
C ALA A 425 32.48 2.48 -7.43
N GLY A 426 32.43 3.72 -7.93
CA GLY A 426 33.37 4.24 -8.93
C GLY A 426 33.17 3.68 -10.35
N ARG A 427 31.96 3.15 -10.65
CA ARG A 427 31.64 2.41 -11.89
C ARG A 427 30.66 3.12 -12.80
N MET A 428 30.96 4.37 -13.11
CA MET A 428 30.15 5.20 -14.02
C MET A 428 30.02 4.60 -15.43
N ASP A 429 31.04 3.85 -15.87
CA ASP A 429 31.03 3.10 -17.12
C ASP A 429 29.87 2.08 -17.17
N LEU A 430 29.69 1.32 -16.08
CA LEU A 430 28.59 0.37 -15.95
C LEU A 430 27.25 1.08 -15.82
N ALA A 431 27.18 2.17 -15.05
CA ALA A 431 25.97 2.97 -14.89
C ALA A 431 25.39 3.39 -16.26
N ASP A 432 26.25 3.94 -17.13
CA ASP A 432 25.86 4.37 -18.46
C ASP A 432 25.50 3.20 -19.38
N LYS A 433 26.24 2.09 -19.31
CA LYS A 433 25.98 0.87 -20.08
C LYS A 433 24.61 0.29 -19.73
N VAL A 434 24.36 0.04 -18.44
CA VAL A 434 23.10 -0.55 -17.95
C VAL A 434 21.92 0.40 -18.20
N ALA A 435 22.11 1.72 -18.03
CA ALA A 435 21.06 2.70 -18.35
C ALA A 435 20.68 2.69 -19.84
N LYS A 436 21.67 2.58 -20.75
CA LYS A 436 21.42 2.46 -22.19
C LYS A 436 20.71 1.15 -22.53
N GLU A 437 21.14 0.05 -21.93
CA GLU A 437 20.55 -1.27 -22.14
C GLU A 437 19.11 -1.34 -21.63
N SER A 438 18.85 -0.82 -20.44
CA SER A 438 17.51 -0.68 -19.86
C SER A 438 16.56 0.09 -20.79
N ARG A 439 17.00 1.26 -21.28
CA ARG A 439 16.22 2.05 -22.26
C ARG A 439 15.95 1.27 -23.54
N ARG A 440 16.95 0.57 -24.07
CA ARG A 440 16.80 -0.28 -25.27
C ARG A 440 15.78 -1.39 -25.03
N GLN A 441 15.86 -2.10 -23.90
CA GLN A 441 14.93 -3.18 -23.55
C GLN A 441 13.48 -2.68 -23.49
N VAL A 442 13.23 -1.52 -22.88
CA VAL A 442 11.90 -0.91 -22.83
C VAL A 442 11.42 -0.54 -24.24
N VAL A 443 12.28 0.08 -25.06
CA VAL A 443 11.96 0.47 -26.44
C VAL A 443 11.63 -0.75 -27.31
N ASP A 444 12.40 -1.83 -27.20
CA ASP A 444 12.21 -3.05 -27.99
C ASP A 444 10.87 -3.72 -27.65
N LEU A 445 10.54 -3.86 -26.36
CA LEU A 445 9.26 -4.40 -25.91
C LEU A 445 8.07 -3.59 -26.42
N VAL A 446 8.14 -2.26 -26.29
CA VAL A 446 7.08 -1.34 -26.72
C VAL A 446 6.95 -1.33 -28.26
N SER A 447 8.07 -1.34 -28.98
CA SER A 447 8.08 -1.30 -30.44
C SER A 447 7.51 -2.57 -31.05
N ALA A 448 7.86 -3.75 -30.50
CA ALA A 448 7.31 -5.03 -30.95
C ALA A 448 5.77 -5.08 -30.83
N GLY A 449 5.22 -4.62 -29.69
CA GLY A 449 3.77 -4.50 -29.52
C GLY A 449 3.14 -3.48 -30.47
N ALA A 450 3.79 -2.33 -30.68
CA ALA A 450 3.31 -1.28 -31.57
C ALA A 450 3.31 -1.72 -33.05
N GLU A 451 4.31 -2.48 -33.50
CA GLU A 451 4.40 -3.02 -34.85
C GLU A 451 3.27 -4.01 -35.15
N LYS A 452 2.98 -4.93 -34.21
CA LYS A 452 1.83 -5.83 -34.31
C LYS A 452 0.51 -5.07 -34.45
N ALA A 453 0.32 -4.01 -33.65
CA ALA A 453 -0.87 -3.19 -33.75
C ALA A 453 -0.96 -2.43 -35.08
N LYS A 454 0.18 -1.98 -35.65
CA LYS A 454 0.24 -1.32 -36.96
C LYS A 454 -0.07 -2.29 -38.11
N SER A 455 0.34 -3.55 -38.00
CA SER A 455 0.04 -4.58 -39.00
C SER A 455 -1.38 -5.13 -38.91
N GLY A 456 -2.23 -4.60 -38.02
CA GLY A 456 -3.61 -5.06 -37.80
C GLY A 456 -3.75 -6.29 -36.90
N ASP A 457 -2.64 -6.83 -36.37
CA ASP A 457 -2.64 -7.95 -35.43
C ASP A 457 -2.83 -7.42 -33.99
N TYR A 458 -4.04 -6.98 -33.68
CA TYR A 458 -4.34 -6.37 -32.38
C TYR A 458 -4.28 -7.36 -31.22
N ARG A 459 -4.59 -8.64 -31.45
CA ARG A 459 -4.47 -9.69 -30.41
C ARG A 459 -3.01 -9.98 -30.10
N GLY A 460 -2.17 -10.14 -31.13
CA GLY A 460 -0.73 -10.29 -30.94
C GLY A 460 -0.09 -9.09 -30.25
N ALA A 461 -0.57 -7.87 -30.52
CA ALA A 461 -0.13 -6.67 -29.80
C ALA A 461 -0.50 -6.72 -28.30
N VAL A 462 -1.71 -7.17 -27.96
CA VAL A 462 -2.13 -7.37 -26.57
C VAL A 462 -1.27 -8.42 -25.88
N ASP A 463 -1.02 -9.56 -26.53
CA ASP A 463 -0.24 -10.65 -25.95
C ASP A 463 1.19 -10.19 -25.62
N LEU A 464 1.87 -9.56 -26.58
CA LEU A 464 3.22 -9.02 -26.39
C LEU A 464 3.27 -7.95 -25.29
N MET A 465 2.32 -7.00 -25.29
CA MET A 465 2.33 -5.96 -24.27
C MET A 465 1.92 -6.46 -22.88
N THR A 466 1.10 -7.51 -22.80
CA THR A 466 0.75 -8.17 -21.53
C THR A 466 1.95 -8.94 -20.98
N GLU A 467 2.77 -9.54 -21.84
CA GLU A 467 4.05 -10.12 -21.44
C GLU A 467 5.05 -9.05 -20.99
N ALA A 468 5.17 -7.96 -21.74
CA ALA A 468 6.02 -6.82 -21.37
C ALA A 468 5.62 -6.22 -20.01
N ALA A 469 4.33 -6.02 -19.77
CA ALA A 469 3.79 -5.54 -18.50
C ALA A 469 3.98 -6.53 -17.34
N ARG A 470 4.09 -7.84 -17.62
CA ARG A 470 4.46 -8.84 -16.60
C ARG A 470 5.94 -8.80 -16.25
N LYS A 471 6.80 -8.54 -17.25
CA LYS A 471 8.25 -8.40 -17.04
C LYS A 471 8.60 -7.09 -16.35
N LEU A 472 7.95 -5.99 -16.74
CA LEU A 472 8.19 -4.64 -16.25
C LEU A 472 6.92 -4.02 -15.64
N PRO A 473 6.42 -4.57 -14.51
CA PRO A 473 5.14 -4.18 -13.92
C PRO A 473 5.12 -2.75 -13.36
N ASP A 474 6.28 -2.20 -13.00
CA ASP A 474 6.41 -0.87 -12.40
C ASP A 474 6.91 0.18 -13.41
N ASN A 475 7.12 -0.19 -14.68
CA ASN A 475 7.52 0.76 -15.72
C ASN A 475 6.30 1.51 -16.31
N PRO A 476 6.20 2.84 -16.13
CA PRO A 476 5.03 3.60 -16.58
C PRO A 476 4.83 3.56 -18.09
N GLN A 477 5.91 3.55 -18.88
CA GLN A 477 5.81 3.52 -20.35
C GLN A 477 5.27 2.18 -20.85
N VAL A 478 5.74 1.07 -20.28
CA VAL A 478 5.27 -0.28 -20.66
C VAL A 478 3.81 -0.44 -20.31
N ILE A 479 3.43 -0.11 -19.08
CA ILE A 479 2.04 -0.21 -18.61
C ILE A 479 1.10 0.69 -19.41
N PHE A 480 1.52 1.93 -19.71
CA PHE A 480 0.74 2.83 -20.56
C PHE A 480 0.52 2.25 -21.97
N ASN A 481 1.58 1.73 -22.60
CA ASN A 481 1.46 1.16 -23.94
C ASN A 481 0.66 -0.16 -23.94
N ALA A 482 0.68 -0.92 -22.83
CA ALA A 482 -0.17 -2.09 -22.68
C ALA A 482 -1.64 -1.72 -22.63
N ALA A 483 -2.00 -0.66 -21.90
CA ALA A 483 -3.36 -0.11 -21.95
C ALA A 483 -3.75 0.29 -23.39
N VAL A 484 -2.87 1.00 -24.11
CA VAL A 484 -3.13 1.41 -25.51
C VAL A 484 -3.35 0.19 -26.42
N ALA A 485 -2.55 -0.87 -26.30
CA ALA A 485 -2.70 -2.07 -27.10
C ALA A 485 -4.06 -2.75 -26.87
N VAL A 486 -4.48 -2.87 -25.61
CA VAL A 486 -5.79 -3.45 -25.26
C VAL A 486 -6.94 -2.57 -25.77
N LEU A 487 -6.85 -1.25 -25.63
CA LEU A 487 -7.87 -0.32 -26.15
C LEU A 487 -8.00 -0.40 -27.67
N LYS A 488 -6.87 -0.43 -28.40
CA LYS A 488 -6.88 -0.61 -29.86
C LYS A 488 -7.52 -1.94 -30.27
N CYS A 489 -7.25 -3.01 -29.53
CA CYS A 489 -7.88 -4.30 -29.75
C CYS A 489 -9.40 -4.23 -29.58
N LEU A 490 -9.88 -3.64 -28.48
CA LEU A 490 -11.31 -3.43 -28.22
C LEU A 490 -11.99 -2.55 -29.27
N GLU A 491 -11.31 -1.49 -29.72
CA GLU A 491 -11.83 -0.54 -30.71
C GLU A 491 -12.08 -1.19 -32.08
N ASN A 492 -11.19 -2.10 -32.49
CA ASN A 492 -11.18 -2.70 -33.83
C ASN A 492 -11.85 -4.08 -33.89
N LEU A 493 -11.73 -4.90 -32.85
CA LEU A 493 -12.27 -6.27 -32.83
C LEU A 493 -13.58 -6.41 -32.06
N GLY A 494 -14.03 -5.35 -31.40
CA GLY A 494 -15.24 -5.36 -30.57
C GLY A 494 -14.96 -5.49 -29.09
N TRP A 495 -15.98 -5.19 -28.28
CA TRP A 495 -15.88 -5.26 -26.83
C TRP A 495 -15.78 -6.70 -26.33
N ASP A 496 -14.73 -6.98 -25.56
CA ASP A 496 -14.58 -8.17 -24.74
C ASP A 496 -14.49 -7.75 -23.28
N ALA A 497 -15.27 -8.38 -22.40
CA ALA A 497 -15.36 -7.96 -21.00
C ALA A 497 -14.04 -8.15 -20.24
N ARG A 498 -13.27 -9.20 -20.55
CA ARG A 498 -11.99 -9.47 -19.88
C ARG A 498 -10.94 -8.46 -20.32
N LEU A 499 -10.85 -8.18 -21.62
CA LEU A 499 -9.97 -7.13 -22.15
C LEU A 499 -10.39 -5.74 -21.66
N GLY A 500 -11.69 -5.47 -21.54
CA GLY A 500 -12.20 -4.23 -20.96
C GLY A 500 -11.76 -4.03 -19.51
N GLN A 501 -11.76 -5.09 -18.69
CA GLN A 501 -11.25 -5.06 -17.33
C GLN A 501 -9.72 -4.93 -17.28
N LEU A 502 -9.00 -5.62 -18.18
CA LEU A 502 -7.55 -5.54 -18.29
C LEU A 502 -7.08 -4.14 -18.69
N ALA A 503 -7.70 -3.53 -19.71
CA ALA A 503 -7.42 -2.16 -20.13
C ALA A 503 -7.53 -1.20 -18.95
N ARG A 504 -8.61 -1.31 -18.18
CA ARG A 504 -8.84 -0.50 -16.98
C ARG A 504 -7.76 -0.70 -15.93
N SER A 505 -7.39 -1.94 -15.63
CA SER A 505 -6.32 -2.24 -14.68
C SER A 505 -4.99 -1.61 -15.10
N TYR A 506 -4.66 -1.61 -16.40
CA TYR A 506 -3.47 -0.92 -16.89
C TYR A 506 -3.58 0.60 -16.87
N ILE A 507 -4.75 1.18 -17.17
CA ILE A 507 -4.99 2.63 -17.05
C ILE A 507 -4.77 3.10 -15.61
N ASP A 508 -5.35 2.39 -14.64
CA ASP A 508 -5.22 2.73 -13.22
C ASP A 508 -3.76 2.57 -12.75
N SER A 509 -3.09 1.52 -13.21
CA SER A 509 -1.67 1.29 -12.92
C SER A 509 -0.78 2.39 -13.53
N ALA A 510 -1.02 2.78 -14.79
CA ALA A 510 -0.28 3.86 -15.45
C ALA A 510 -0.46 5.19 -14.73
N ARG A 511 -1.68 5.50 -14.27
CA ARG A 511 -1.96 6.71 -13.49
C ARG A 511 -1.26 6.69 -12.13
N ARG A 512 -1.18 5.54 -11.47
CA ARG A 512 -0.45 5.39 -10.20
C ARG A 512 1.06 5.57 -10.39
N LEU A 513 1.61 5.05 -11.48
CA LEU A 513 3.06 5.06 -11.75
C LEU A 513 3.57 6.41 -12.26
N ASP A 514 2.84 7.08 -13.14
CA ASP A 514 3.20 8.40 -13.68
C ASP A 514 1.97 9.31 -13.73
N PRO A 515 1.53 9.85 -12.59
CA PRO A 515 0.29 10.62 -12.53
C PRO A 515 0.35 11.96 -13.25
N THR A 516 1.55 12.47 -13.50
CA THR A 516 1.79 13.73 -14.21
C THR A 516 1.72 13.60 -15.73
N ASN A 517 1.55 12.38 -16.26
CA ASN A 517 1.56 12.14 -17.69
C ASN A 517 0.35 12.79 -18.38
N PRO A 518 0.57 13.75 -19.30
CA PRO A 518 -0.52 14.51 -19.94
C PRO A 518 -1.41 13.64 -20.84
N ARG A 519 -0.97 12.43 -21.20
CA ARG A 519 -1.71 11.51 -22.09
C ARG A 519 -2.67 10.58 -21.35
N LEU A 520 -2.68 10.59 -20.01
CA LEU A 520 -3.59 9.74 -19.23
C LEU A 520 -5.06 10.10 -19.40
N SER A 521 -5.38 11.39 -19.58
CA SER A 521 -6.75 11.85 -19.86
C SER A 521 -7.25 11.27 -21.18
N ALA A 522 -6.46 11.41 -22.25
CA ALA A 522 -6.78 10.86 -23.56
C ALA A 522 -6.98 9.34 -23.53
N LEU A 523 -6.20 8.62 -22.72
CA LEU A 523 -6.33 7.18 -22.54
C LEU A 523 -7.66 6.80 -21.87
N ALA A 524 -8.05 7.52 -20.82
CA ALA A 524 -9.32 7.32 -20.14
C ALA A 524 -10.53 7.70 -21.01
N ASP A 525 -10.42 8.80 -21.78
CA ASP A 525 -11.46 9.24 -22.70
C ASP A 525 -11.66 8.23 -23.84
N LEU A 526 -10.58 7.65 -24.36
CA LEU A 526 -10.65 6.57 -25.36
C LEU A 526 -11.39 5.35 -24.80
N TYR A 527 -11.09 4.92 -23.58
CA TYR A 527 -11.81 3.80 -22.94
C TYR A 527 -13.31 4.08 -22.83
N LYS A 528 -13.69 5.28 -22.38
CA LYS A 528 -15.10 5.71 -22.28
C LYS A 528 -15.78 5.76 -23.65
N ALA A 529 -15.09 6.27 -24.67
CA ALA A 529 -15.60 6.32 -26.04
C ALA A 529 -15.87 4.93 -26.60
N ILE A 530 -14.95 3.98 -26.38
CA ILE A 530 -15.10 2.57 -26.80
C ILE A 530 -16.29 1.92 -26.07
N MET A 531 -16.40 2.10 -24.74
CA MET A 531 -17.55 1.60 -23.99
C MET A 531 -18.88 2.11 -24.57
N LYS A 532 -18.96 3.43 -24.81
CA LYS A 532 -20.14 4.07 -25.39
C LYS A 532 -20.45 3.53 -26.79
N LYS A 533 -19.44 3.35 -27.65
CA LYS A 533 -19.56 2.80 -29.01
C LYS A 533 -20.22 1.41 -29.00
N TYR A 534 -19.91 0.58 -28.01
CA TYR A 534 -20.45 -0.78 -27.90
C TYR A 534 -21.65 -0.89 -26.94
N GLY A 535 -22.25 0.23 -26.53
CA GLY A 535 -23.43 0.21 -25.65
C GLY A 535 -23.15 -0.34 -24.24
N ILE A 536 -21.87 -0.35 -23.83
CA ILE A 536 -21.46 -0.79 -22.51
C ILE A 536 -21.67 0.39 -21.56
N GLY A 537 -22.73 0.31 -20.75
CA GLY A 537 -22.89 1.22 -19.62
C GLY A 537 -21.73 1.07 -18.63
N PRO A 538 -21.49 2.05 -17.73
CA PRO A 538 -20.64 1.80 -16.58
C PRO A 538 -21.13 0.51 -15.93
N VAL A 539 -20.24 -0.48 -15.80
CA VAL A 539 -20.57 -1.86 -15.43
C VAL A 539 -21.51 -1.86 -14.22
N GLN A 540 -22.82 -2.01 -14.45
CA GLN A 540 -23.75 -2.44 -13.42
C GLN A 540 -23.50 -3.93 -13.23
N GLY A 541 -22.39 -4.25 -12.54
CA GLY A 541 -22.11 -5.61 -12.13
C GLY A 541 -23.13 -5.97 -11.07
N ASN A 542 -24.10 -6.82 -11.43
CA ASN A 542 -25.06 -7.51 -10.56
C ASN A 542 -25.08 -7.02 -9.10
N ALA A 543 -25.72 -5.86 -8.88
CA ALA A 543 -26.43 -5.69 -7.64
C ALA A 543 -27.55 -6.74 -7.69
N SER A 544 -27.52 -7.71 -6.78
CA SER A 544 -28.73 -8.46 -6.46
C SER A 544 -29.87 -7.44 -6.28
N PRO A 545 -31.03 -7.63 -6.94
CA PRO A 545 -32.05 -6.60 -6.98
C PRO A 545 -32.63 -6.40 -5.59
N LEU A 546 -32.12 -5.39 -4.86
CA LEU A 546 -32.90 -4.70 -3.84
C LEU A 546 -33.92 -3.80 -4.55
N GLN A 547 -34.84 -4.44 -5.25
CA GLN A 547 -36.18 -3.94 -5.50
C GLN A 547 -37.13 -4.87 -4.75
N ARG A 548 -37.31 -4.59 -3.46
CA ARG A 548 -38.58 -4.60 -2.70
C ARG A 548 -38.32 -4.50 -1.21
#